data_AF-A0A4Z0EHL7-F1
#
_entry.id   AF-A0A4Z0EHL7-F1
#
_cell.length_a   1.000
_cell.length_b   1.000
_cell.length_c   1.000
_cell.angle_alpha   90.00
_cell.angle_beta   90.00
_cell.angle_gamma   90.00
#
_symmetry.space_group_name_H-M   'P 1'
#
loop_
_entity.id
_entity.type
_entity.pdbx_description
1 polymer ?
#
loop_
_entity_poly.entity_id
_entity_poly.type
_entity_poly.pdbx_seq_one_letter_code
_entity_poly.pdbx_strand_id
1 'polypeptide(L)'
;MAQTGTPDMVVVRTTDSYPNTLRIVVTHGEGKTEVLELTAKDLKQSPNGQEEALQKVFAKLYQEGYQLRGTGGGGYNYLIRNTFIFTKG
;
A
#
# COMPACT_ATOMS: atom_id res chain seq x y z
N MET A 1 29.26 -4.23 20.04
CA MET A 1 27.78 -4.27 20.10
C MET A 1 27.28 -3.99 18.69
N ALA A 2 26.72 -4.99 18.00
CA ALA A 2 26.12 -4.76 16.69
C ALA A 2 24.63 -4.51 16.92
N GLN A 3 24.22 -3.24 16.90
CA GLN A 3 22.82 -2.90 16.70
C GLN A 3 22.55 -3.27 15.24
N THR A 4 21.91 -4.41 15.00
CA THR A 4 21.34 -4.70 13.68
C THR A 4 20.35 -3.57 13.44
N GLY A 5 20.73 -2.60 12.60
CA GLY A 5 19.84 -1.50 12.23
C GLY A 5 18.51 -2.11 11.82
N THR A 6 17.43 -1.64 12.42
CA THR A 6 16.09 -2.13 12.07
C THR A 6 15.94 -1.94 10.57
N PRO A 7 15.61 -2.99 9.79
CA PRO A 7 15.51 -2.86 8.34
C PRO A 7 14.52 -1.74 8.02
N ASP A 8 14.90 -0.86 7.09
CA ASP A 8 14.01 0.22 6.65
C ASP A 8 12.78 -0.42 6.01
N MET A 9 11.61 -0.14 6.57
CA MET A 9 10.37 -0.84 6.29
C MET A 9 9.29 0.14 5.86
N VAL A 10 8.57 -0.23 4.81
CA VAL A 10 7.36 0.44 4.35
C VAL A 10 6.18 -0.51 4.45
N VAL A 11 5.08 -0.04 5.01
CA VAL A 11 3.81 -0.79 5.09
C VAL A 11 2.80 -0.09 4.21
N VAL A 12 2.33 -0.78 3.17
CA VAL A 12 1.23 -0.32 2.31
C VAL A 12 -0.04 -1.03 2.73
N ARG A 13 -1.08 -0.29 3.06
CA ARG A 13 -2.41 -0.83 3.37
C ARG A 13 -3.43 -0.32 2.37
N THR A 14 -4.22 -1.22 1.81
CA THR A 14 -5.38 -0.84 1.02
C THR A 14 -6.64 -1.11 1.81
N THR A 15 -7.64 -0.26 1.67
CA THR A 15 -9.00 -0.52 2.11
C THR A 15 -9.93 -0.15 0.98
N ASP A 16 -10.70 -1.12 0.51
CA ASP A 16 -11.86 -0.85 -0.35
C ASP A 16 -13.07 -0.64 0.56
N SER A 17 -13.80 0.44 0.31
CA SER A 17 -15.07 0.69 0.99
C SER A 17 -16.16 1.14 0.04
N TYR A 18 -17.36 0.62 0.29
CA TYR A 18 -18.57 0.94 -0.47
C TYR A 18 -18.97 2.43 -0.27
N PRO A 19 -19.42 3.14 -1.32
CA PRO A 19 -19.51 2.72 -2.72
C PRO A 19 -18.22 3.07 -3.49
N ASN A 20 -17.32 2.08 -3.65
CA ASN A 20 -16.15 2.09 -4.55
C ASN A 20 -15.15 3.22 -4.30
N THR A 21 -14.67 3.33 -3.06
CA THR A 21 -13.49 4.15 -2.75
C THR A 21 -12.31 3.25 -2.44
N LEU A 22 -11.15 3.57 -3.02
CA LEU A 22 -9.90 2.92 -2.69
C LEU A 22 -9.06 3.87 -1.87
N ARG A 23 -8.75 3.46 -0.64
CA ARG A 23 -7.78 4.16 0.20
C ARG A 23 -6.50 3.34 0.26
N ILE A 24 -5.38 3.95 -0.13
CA ILE A 24 -4.03 3.40 0.00
C ILE A 24 -3.29 4.23 1.04
N VAL A 25 -2.78 3.59 2.08
CA VAL A 25 -1.98 4.21 3.14
C VAL A 25 -0.58 3.63 3.07
N VAL A 26 0.42 4.46 2.80
CA VAL A 26 1.84 4.10 2.75
C VAL A 26 2.51 4.66 3.99
N THR A 27 3.05 3.80 4.85
CA THR A 27 3.73 4.21 6.09
C THR A 27 5.19 3.80 6.04
N HIS A 28 6.11 4.77 6.11
CA HIS A 28 7.56 4.53 6.14
C HIS A 28 8.07 4.38 7.58
N GLY A 29 9.27 3.80 7.74
CA GLY A 29 10.02 3.86 9.00
C GLY A 29 10.12 5.30 9.47
N GLU A 30 9.97 5.53 10.78
CA GLU A 30 9.77 6.86 11.42
C GLU A 30 8.32 7.39 11.46
N GLY A 31 7.34 6.65 10.94
CA GLY A 31 5.93 7.02 11.07
C GLY A 31 5.45 8.08 10.09
N LYS A 32 6.24 8.40 9.05
CA LYS A 32 5.79 9.22 7.93
C LYS A 32 4.74 8.44 7.14
N THR A 33 3.56 9.03 6.99
CA THR A 33 2.42 8.39 6.31
C THR A 33 1.95 9.24 5.13
N GLU A 34 1.83 8.61 3.97
CA GLU A 34 1.17 9.14 2.78
C GLU A 34 -0.19 8.44 2.62
N VAL A 35 -1.23 9.20 2.28
CA VAL A 35 -2.58 8.66 2.04
C VAL A 35 -3.01 9.05 0.63
N LEU A 36 -3.36 8.05 -0.17
CA LEU A 36 -4.00 8.22 -1.46
C LEU A 36 -5.45 7.75 -1.35
N GLU A 37 -6.40 8.67 -1.54
CA GLU A 37 -7.83 8.36 -1.60
C GLU A 37 -8.31 8.53 -3.03
N LEU A 38 -8.88 7.46 -3.58
CA LEU A 38 -9.44 7.43 -4.93
C LEU A 38 -10.94 7.19 -4.82
N THR A 39 -11.70 8.06 -5.47
CA THR A 39 -13.16 7.94 -5.54
C THR A 39 -13.58 7.01 -6.66
N ALA A 40 -14.85 6.62 -6.65
CA ALA A 40 -15.44 5.87 -7.76
C ALA A 40 -15.27 6.58 -9.11
N LYS A 41 -15.21 7.92 -9.13
CA LYS A 41 -15.00 8.70 -10.37
C LYS A 41 -13.57 8.52 -10.89
N ASP A 42 -12.58 8.55 -10.00
CA ASP A 42 -11.17 8.39 -10.35
C ASP A 42 -10.90 6.97 -10.85
N LEU A 43 -11.50 5.99 -10.19
CA LEU A 43 -11.36 4.58 -10.54
C LEU A 43 -12.08 4.22 -11.85
N LYS A 44 -13.17 4.90 -12.22
CA LYS A 44 -13.91 4.67 -13.48
C LYS A 44 -13.17 5.09 -14.74
N GLN A 45 -12.04 5.80 -14.61
CA GLN A 45 -11.23 6.19 -15.77
C GLN A 45 -10.52 5.00 -16.43
N SER A 46 -10.39 3.87 -15.73
CA SER A 46 -9.84 2.63 -16.25
C SER A 46 -10.65 1.43 -15.74
N PRO A 47 -10.86 0.37 -16.56
CA PRO A 47 -11.49 -0.87 -16.09
C PRO A 47 -10.76 -1.49 -14.89
N ASN A 48 -9.47 -1.22 -14.71
CA ASN A 48 -8.63 -1.77 -13.65
C ASN A 48 -8.04 -0.66 -12.73
N GLY A 49 -8.73 0.48 -12.59
CA GLY A 49 -8.19 1.66 -11.91
C GLY A 49 -7.65 1.42 -10.50
N GLN A 50 -8.22 0.47 -9.75
CA GLN A 50 -7.73 0.10 -8.41
C GLN A 50 -6.36 -0.59 -8.47
N GLU A 51 -6.20 -1.55 -9.38
CA GLU A 51 -4.99 -2.33 -9.57
C GLU A 51 -3.87 -1.42 -10.11
N GLU A 52 -4.19 -0.54 -11.06
CA GLU A 52 -3.24 0.45 -11.58
C GLU A 52 -2.74 1.41 -10.49
N ALA A 53 -3.63 1.88 -9.62
CA ALA A 53 -3.26 2.75 -8.51
C ALA A 53 -2.29 2.06 -7.55
N LEU A 54 -2.56 0.80 -7.19
CA LEU A 54 -1.68 0.01 -6.34
C LEU A 54 -0.34 -0.29 -7.02
N GLN A 55 -0.35 -0.63 -8.31
CA GLN A 55 0.86 -0.87 -9.09
C GLN A 55 1.75 0.37 -9.18
N LYS A 56 1.18 1.58 -9.31
CA LYS A 56 1.95 2.83 -9.28
C LYS A 56 2.66 3.03 -7.95
N VAL A 57 1.99 2.72 -6.83
CA VAL A 57 2.59 2.78 -5.49
C VAL A 57 3.73 1.76 -5.38
N PHE A 58 3.53 0.53 -5.84
CA PHE A 58 4.58 -0.50 -5.80
C PHE A 58 5.76 -0.13 -6.68
N ALA A 59 5.52 0.37 -7.89
CA ALA A 59 6.57 0.81 -8.80
C ALA A 59 7.46 1.89 -8.17
N LYS A 60 6.86 2.88 -7.48
CA LYS A 60 7.60 3.89 -6.71
C LYS A 60 8.49 3.24 -5.64
N LEU A 61 7.94 2.33 -4.85
CA LEU A 61 8.71 1.63 -3.80
C LEU A 61 9.84 0.77 -4.37
N TYR A 62 9.62 0.10 -5.49
CA TYR A 62 10.67 -0.65 -6.19
C TYR A 62 11.77 0.27 -6.72
N GLN A 63 11.43 1.43 -7.27
CA GLN A 63 12.40 2.44 -7.71
C GLN A 63 13.21 3.02 -6.56
N GLU A 64 12.62 3.14 -5.37
CA GLU A 64 13.29 3.56 -4.13
C GLU A 64 14.19 2.47 -3.52
N GLY A 65 14.17 1.26 -4.09
CA GLY A 65 15.00 0.12 -3.69
C GLY A 65 14.35 -0.80 -2.65
N TYR A 66 13.09 -0.58 -2.31
CA TYR A 66 12.36 -1.50 -1.45
C TYR A 66 11.97 -2.77 -2.19
N GLN A 67 11.85 -3.87 -1.45
CA GLN A 67 11.45 -5.17 -1.95
C GLN A 67 10.24 -5.68 -1.16
N LEU A 68 9.25 -6.25 -1.85
CA LEU A 68 8.11 -6.88 -1.19
C LEU A 68 8.58 -8.11 -0.41
N ARG A 69 8.31 -8.13 0.89
CA ARG A 69 8.68 -9.22 1.81
C ARG A 69 7.49 -9.98 2.37
N GLY A 70 6.32 -9.36 2.41
CA GLY A 70 5.14 -9.97 2.99
C GLY A 70 3.87 -9.39 2.43
N THR A 71 2.86 -10.25 2.31
CA THR A 71 1.50 -9.87 1.99
C THR A 71 0.58 -10.43 3.07
N GLY A 72 -0.42 -9.67 3.44
CA GLY A 72 -1.45 -10.06 4.38
C GLY A 72 -2.78 -9.50 3.89
N GLY A 73 -3.83 -10.30 3.99
CA GLY A 73 -5.16 -9.92 3.54
C GLY A 73 -6.19 -10.36 4.56
N GLY A 74 -7.26 -9.58 4.68
CA GLY A 74 -8.40 -9.92 5.50
C GLY A 74 -9.64 -9.15 5.05
N GLY A 75 -10.80 -9.79 5.14
CA GLY A 75 -12.08 -9.18 4.84
C GLY A 75 -13.04 -9.31 6.01
N TYR A 76 -13.75 -8.24 6.35
CA TYR A 76 -14.87 -8.27 7.29
C TYR A 76 -15.97 -7.33 6.82
N ASN A 77 -17.21 -7.82 6.72
CA ASN A 77 -18.40 -7.06 6.31
C ASN A 77 -18.15 -6.15 5.09
N TYR A 78 -17.82 -6.76 3.94
CA TYR A 78 -17.58 -6.10 2.63
C TYR A 78 -16.36 -5.18 2.54
N LEU A 79 -15.61 -4.97 3.63
CA LEU A 79 -14.34 -4.25 3.59
C LEU A 79 -13.21 -5.24 3.29
N ILE A 80 -12.58 -5.10 2.13
CA ILE A 80 -11.34 -5.83 1.81
C ILE A 80 -10.17 -4.97 2.26
N ARG A 81 -9.32 -5.55 3.12
CA ARG A 81 -8.08 -4.92 3.57
C ARG A 81 -6.90 -5.76 3.15
N ASN A 82 -6.01 -5.17 2.36
CA ASN A 82 -4.71 -5.77 2.06
C ASN A 82 -3.61 -4.99 2.77
N THR A 83 -2.58 -5.69 3.18
CA THR A 83 -1.36 -5.15 3.77
C THR A 83 -0.17 -5.74 3.01
N PHE A 84 0.75 -4.90 2.60
CA PHE A 84 1.98 -5.27 1.91
C PHE A 84 3.15 -4.68 2.70
N ILE A 85 4.14 -5.52 2.96
CA ILE A 85 5.32 -5.15 3.74
C ILE A 85 6.50 -5.13 2.77
N PHE A 86 7.12 -3.97 2.67
CA PHE A 86 8.28 -3.70 1.86
C PHE A 86 9.47 -3.44 2.77
N THR A 87 10.65 -3.98 2.44
CA THR A 87 11.89 -3.67 3.18
C THR A 87 13.03 -3.32 2.24
N LYS A 88 13.94 -2.49 2.74
CA LYS A 88 15.21 -2.14 2.12
C LYS A 88 16.33 -2.62 3.04
N GLY A 89 17.27 -3.36 2.47
CA GLY A 89 18.43 -3.91 3.15
C GLY A 89 19.69 -3.08 2.92
#